data_AF-A0A3N5GBU8-F1
#
_entry.id   AF-A0A3N5GBU8-F1
#
_cell.length_a   1.000
_cell.length_b   1.000
_cell.length_c   1.000
_cell.angle_alpha   90.00
_cell.angle_beta   90.00
_cell.angle_gamma   90.00
#
_symmetry.space_group_name_H-M   'P 1'
#
loop_
_entity.id
_entity.type
_entity.pdbx_description
1 polymer ?
#
loop_
_entity_poly.entity_id
_entity_poly.type
_entity_poly.pdbx_seq_one_letter_code
_entity_poly.pdbx_strand_id
1 'polypeptide(L)'
;MVRKPSGWPAAVAPILLLVTAAVQILLARVADLSPWKGGGFGMFASLDHAPFRGIDIVVEAPDRSETLEVSASLEEAAARAATFPSNFRLTQLAEAVVARERRRGQPVETVKLEVWRHEFDPHSLRATERRLRSFSYRIP
;
A
#
# COMPACT_ATOMS: atom_id res chain seq x y z
N MET A 1 -14.85 -46.12 15.82
CA MET A 1 -13.95 -45.59 16.88
C MET A 1 -13.14 -44.45 16.27
N VAL A 2 -13.55 -43.19 16.49
CA VAL A 2 -12.91 -42.02 15.88
C VAL A 2 -11.64 -41.70 16.67
N ARG A 3 -10.47 -41.77 16.02
CA ARG A 3 -9.21 -41.31 16.61
C ARG A 3 -9.33 -39.80 16.89
N LYS A 4 -9.43 -39.41 18.17
CA LYS A 4 -9.17 -38.03 18.57
C LYS A 4 -7.72 -37.71 18.16
N PRO A 5 -7.46 -36.68 17.34
CA PRO A 5 -6.09 -36.25 17.13
C PRO A 5 -5.57 -35.72 18.47
N SER A 6 -4.80 -36.56 19.17
CA SER A 6 -4.06 -36.18 20.36
C SER A 6 -2.75 -35.51 19.95
N GLY A 7 -2.43 -34.39 20.60
CA GLY A 7 -1.14 -33.73 20.46
C GLY A 7 -1.09 -32.70 19.33
N TRP A 8 0.02 -31.97 19.30
CA TRP A 8 0.29 -30.70 18.61
C TRP A 8 -0.37 -30.37 17.24
N PRO A 9 -0.65 -31.28 16.28
CA PRO A 9 -1.34 -30.92 15.02
C PRO A 9 -2.72 -30.27 15.20
N ALA A 10 -3.45 -30.58 16.28
CA ALA A 10 -4.76 -29.97 16.53
C ALA A 10 -4.67 -28.46 16.85
N ALA A 11 -3.55 -28.01 17.40
CA ALA A 11 -3.32 -26.62 17.76
C ALA A 11 -2.70 -25.79 16.62
N VAL A 12 -2.18 -26.42 15.57
CA VAL A 12 -1.52 -25.72 14.46
C VAL A 12 -2.45 -24.73 13.78
N ALA A 13 -3.67 -25.17 13.43
CA ALA A 13 -4.65 -24.30 12.78
C ALA A 13 -5.02 -23.05 13.62
N PRO A 14 -5.43 -23.16 14.90
CA PRO A 14 -5.74 -21.98 15.70
C PRO A 14 -4.52 -21.10 15.96
N ILE A 15 -3.32 -21.68 16.15
CA ILE A 15 -2.09 -20.90 16.31
C ILE A 15 -1.79 -20.09 15.04
N LEU A 16 -1.89 -20.71 13.85
CA LEU A 16 -1.68 -20.01 12.58
C LEU A 16 -2.68 -18.87 12.37
N LEU A 17 -3.94 -19.05 12.77
CA LEU A 17 -4.95 -17.99 12.72
C LEU A 17 -4.61 -16.84 13.67
N LEU A 18 -4.20 -17.15 14.91
CA LEU A 18 -3.78 -16.13 15.88
C LEU A 18 -2.56 -15.35 15.40
N VAL A 19 -1.56 -16.05 14.85
CA VAL A 19 -0.36 -15.41 14.28
C VAL A 19 -0.76 -14.50 13.12
N THR A 20 -1.61 -14.97 12.21
CA THR A 20 -2.05 -14.18 11.06
C THR A 20 -2.81 -12.93 11.52
N ALA A 21 -3.75 -13.07 12.46
CA ALA A 21 -4.49 -11.94 13.01
C ALA A 21 -3.58 -10.93 13.72
N ALA A 22 -2.62 -11.42 14.53
CA ALA A 22 -1.66 -10.57 15.23
C ALA A 22 -0.76 -9.80 14.26
N VAL A 23 -0.23 -10.47 13.23
CA VAL A 23 0.57 -9.83 12.18
C VAL A 23 -0.22 -8.76 11.43
N GLN A 24 -1.49 -9.03 11.10
CA GLN A 24 -2.33 -8.04 10.44
C GLN A 24 -2.59 -6.81 11.30
N ILE A 25 -2.94 -7.01 12.58
CA ILE A 25 -3.15 -5.90 13.52
C ILE A 25 -1.87 -5.08 13.65
N LEU A 26 -0.72 -5.74 13.78
CA LEU A 26 0.57 -5.07 13.90
C LEU A 26 0.88 -4.25 12.64
N LEU A 27 0.79 -4.85 11.46
CA LEU A 27 1.09 -4.17 10.19
C LEU A 27 0.12 -3.02 9.91
N ALA A 28 -1.16 -3.18 10.22
CA ALA A 28 -2.15 -2.12 10.01
C ALA A 28 -1.97 -0.94 10.96
N ARG A 29 -1.49 -1.18 12.20
CA ARG A 29 -1.29 -0.12 13.20
C ARG A 29 0.06 0.57 13.10
N VAL A 30 1.10 -0.13 12.65
CA VAL A 30 2.49 0.35 12.75
C VAL A 30 3.13 0.61 11.38
N ALA A 31 2.68 -0.08 10.34
CA ALA A 31 3.31 -0.03 9.02
C ALA A 31 2.34 0.41 7.91
N ASP A 32 1.23 1.04 8.29
CA ASP A 32 0.20 1.58 7.41
C ASP A 32 -0.32 0.58 6.38
N LEU A 33 -0.30 -0.73 6.67
CA LEU A 33 -1.03 -1.70 5.86
C LEU A 33 -2.52 -1.36 5.89
N SER A 34 -3.17 -1.31 4.73
CA SER A 34 -4.61 -1.13 4.69
C SER A 34 -5.28 -2.27 5.46
N PRO A 35 -6.17 -1.98 6.42
CA PRO A 35 -6.92 -3.01 7.12
C PRO A 35 -7.60 -3.95 6.12
N TRP A 36 -7.76 -5.22 6.51
CA TRP A 36 -8.50 -6.17 5.69
C TRP A 36 -9.93 -5.69 5.42
N LYS A 37 -10.33 -5.75 4.14
CA LYS A 37 -11.75 -5.85 3.76
C LYS A 37 -12.23 -7.26 4.11
N GLY A 38 -12.66 -7.48 5.35
CA GLY A 38 -13.07 -8.80 5.87
C GLY A 38 -14.58 -8.92 6.07
N GLY A 39 -15.15 -10.09 5.77
CA GLY A 39 -16.59 -10.43 5.73
C GLY A 39 -17.39 -10.45 7.04
N GLY A 40 -17.19 -9.50 7.97
CA GLY A 40 -17.94 -9.38 9.24
C GLY A 40 -18.53 -7.98 9.48
N PHE A 41 -19.21 -7.76 10.61
CA PHE A 41 -19.91 -6.49 10.91
C PHE A 41 -19.01 -5.23 10.96
N GLY A 42 -17.69 -5.36 11.14
CA GLY A 42 -16.74 -4.24 11.08
C GLY A 42 -16.35 -3.78 9.67
N MET A 43 -16.80 -4.48 8.63
CA MET A 43 -16.44 -4.28 7.21
C MET A 43 -16.83 -2.92 6.62
N PHE A 44 -17.81 -2.24 7.24
CA PHE A 44 -18.30 -0.94 6.83
C PHE A 44 -17.92 0.18 7.80
N ALA A 45 -17.19 -0.16 8.87
CA ALA A 45 -16.84 0.80 9.92
C ALA A 45 -15.62 1.66 9.57
N SER A 46 -14.85 1.28 8.54
CA SER A 46 -13.68 2.04 8.09
C SER A 46 -13.76 2.36 6.61
N LEU A 47 -13.45 3.61 6.27
CA LEU A 47 -13.25 4.06 4.90
C LEU A 47 -11.82 3.79 4.41
N ASP A 48 -10.92 3.32 5.27
CA ASP A 48 -9.53 3.06 4.91
C ASP A 48 -9.36 1.77 4.07
N HIS A 49 -9.48 1.91 2.75
CA HIS A 49 -9.24 0.84 1.77
C HIS A 49 -8.78 1.43 0.43
N ALA A 50 -8.42 0.57 -0.53
CA ALA A 50 -7.75 0.96 -1.78
C ALA A 50 -8.31 2.22 -2.51
N PRO A 51 -9.63 2.42 -2.69
CA PRO A 51 -10.18 3.62 -3.33
C PRO A 51 -9.98 4.92 -2.54
N PHE A 52 -9.70 4.82 -1.24
CA PHE A 52 -9.44 5.97 -0.36
C PHE A 52 -7.95 6.15 -0.06
N ARG A 53 -7.09 5.45 -0.81
CA ARG A 53 -5.65 5.63 -0.78
C ARG A 53 -5.14 5.98 -2.17
N GLY A 54 -4.28 6.98 -2.23
CA GLY A 54 -3.69 7.48 -3.48
C GLY A 54 -2.18 7.41 -3.44
N ILE A 55 -1.56 7.43 -4.61
CA ILE A 55 -0.13 7.69 -4.76
C ILE A 55 0.05 8.78 -5.80
N ASP A 56 0.74 9.85 -5.40
CA ASP A 56 1.28 10.82 -6.33
C ASP A 56 2.68 10.41 -6.74
N ILE A 57 2.94 10.49 -8.05
CA ILE A 57 4.21 10.16 -8.66
C ILE A 57 4.75 11.43 -9.28
N VAL A 58 5.91 11.90 -8.83
CA VAL A 58 6.61 13.02 -9.43
C VAL A 58 7.95 12.54 -9.96
N VAL A 59 8.22 12.81 -11.24
CA VAL A 59 9.49 12.52 -11.89
C VAL A 59 10.28 13.80 -12.05
N GLU A 60 11.54 13.78 -11.62
CA GLU A 60 12.49 14.89 -11.75
C GLU A 60 13.67 14.49 -12.64
N ALA A 61 14.06 15.41 -13.50
CA ALA A 61 15.23 15.41 -14.37
C ALA A 61 15.77 16.86 -14.49
N PRO A 62 16.95 17.11 -15.08
CA PRO A 62 17.61 18.43 -15.05
C PRO A 62 16.75 19.59 -15.56
N ASP A 63 15.87 19.32 -16.52
CA ASP A 63 15.01 20.28 -17.21
C ASP A 63 13.51 19.99 -17.01
N ARG A 64 13.16 19.00 -16.19
CA ARG A 64 11.78 18.50 -16.06
C ARG A 64 11.44 18.14 -14.62
N SER A 65 10.32 18.66 -14.13
CA SER A 65 9.64 18.15 -12.93
C SER A 65 8.17 17.99 -13.30
N GLU A 66 7.70 16.75 -13.33
CA GLU A 66 6.35 16.42 -13.80
C GLU A 66 5.66 15.43 -12.88
N THR A 67 4.41 15.75 -12.51
CA THR A 67 3.51 14.80 -11.88
C THR A 67 2.96 13.85 -12.94
N LEU A 68 3.20 12.55 -12.76
CA LEU A 68 2.73 11.52 -13.67
C LEU A 68 1.39 10.96 -13.21
N GLU A 69 0.45 10.88 -14.15
CA GLU A 69 -0.72 10.04 -13.96
C GLU A 69 -0.35 8.55 -13.96
N VAL A 70 -1.01 7.79 -13.08
CA VAL A 70 -0.87 6.34 -12.97
C VAL A 70 -1.46 5.68 -14.22
N SER A 71 -0.59 5.38 -15.18
CA SER A 71 -0.98 4.62 -16.38
C SER A 71 -1.37 3.19 -16.04
N ALA A 72 -2.12 2.52 -16.93
CA ALA A 72 -2.48 1.10 -16.79
C ALA A 72 -1.27 0.19 -16.50
N SER A 73 -0.09 0.48 -17.07
CA SER A 73 1.14 -0.30 -16.83
C SER A 73 1.69 -0.21 -15.40
N LEU A 74 1.28 0.82 -14.64
CA LEU A 74 1.72 1.09 -13.26
C LEU A 74 0.62 0.81 -12.24
N GLU A 75 -0.63 0.64 -12.66
CA GLU A 75 -1.81 0.56 -11.80
C GLU A 75 -1.66 -0.51 -10.71
N GLU A 76 -1.23 -1.71 -11.08
CA GLU A 76 -1.07 -2.80 -10.12
C GLU A 76 0.07 -2.53 -9.11
N ALA A 77 1.18 -1.96 -9.57
CA ALA A 77 2.30 -1.59 -8.69
C ALA A 77 1.91 -0.44 -7.75
N ALA A 78 1.19 0.56 -8.26
CA ALA A 78 0.67 1.68 -7.50
C ALA A 78 -0.35 1.22 -6.46
N ALA A 79 -1.30 0.36 -6.83
CA ALA A 79 -2.29 -0.19 -5.91
C ALA A 79 -1.65 -0.98 -4.77
N ARG A 80 -0.63 -1.81 -5.07
CA ARG A 80 0.11 -2.55 -4.03
C ARG A 80 0.88 -1.64 -3.09
N ALA A 81 1.54 -0.61 -3.64
CA ALA A 81 2.26 0.37 -2.83
C ALA A 81 1.32 1.24 -1.98
N ALA A 82 0.13 1.58 -2.47
CA ALA A 82 -0.87 2.33 -1.72
C ALA A 82 -1.46 1.50 -0.58
N THR A 83 -1.68 0.20 -0.85
CA THR A 83 -2.19 -0.78 0.13
C THR A 83 -1.18 -1.01 1.25
N PHE A 84 0.09 -1.20 0.91
CA PHE A 84 1.15 -1.38 1.90
C PHE A 84 2.40 -0.59 1.49
N PRO A 85 2.55 0.65 2.01
CA PRO A 85 3.59 1.56 1.58
C PRO A 85 4.93 1.21 2.24
N SER A 86 5.42 -0.01 2.04
CA SER A 86 6.75 -0.43 2.47
C SER A 86 7.82 0.07 1.49
N ASN A 87 9.05 0.27 1.97
CA ASN A 87 10.18 0.64 1.10
C ASN A 87 10.30 -0.31 -0.09
N PHE A 88 10.13 -1.61 0.11
CA PHE A 88 10.19 -2.60 -0.96
C PHE A 88 9.15 -2.33 -2.06
N ARG A 89 7.89 -2.09 -1.70
CA ARG A 89 6.83 -1.82 -2.67
C ARG A 89 7.02 -0.48 -3.38
N LEU A 90 7.50 0.53 -2.65
CA LEU A 90 7.77 1.85 -3.21
C LEU A 90 8.97 1.85 -4.16
N THR A 91 10.03 1.09 -3.85
CA THR A 91 11.13 0.84 -4.78
C THR A 91 10.64 0.13 -6.03
N GLN A 92 9.83 -0.93 -5.90
CA GLN A 92 9.26 -1.63 -7.07
C GLN A 92 8.43 -0.69 -7.97
N LEU A 93 7.63 0.20 -7.38
CA LEU A 93 6.88 1.20 -8.14
C LEU A 93 7.81 2.21 -8.82
N ALA A 94 8.81 2.72 -8.11
CA ALA A 94 9.79 3.66 -8.66
C ALA A 94 10.54 3.04 -9.85
N GLU A 95 11.04 1.80 -9.71
CA GLU A 95 11.71 1.07 -10.80
C GLU A 95 10.79 0.87 -12.01
N ALA A 96 9.51 0.57 -11.79
CA ALA A 96 8.52 0.45 -12.86
C ALA A 96 8.28 1.79 -13.59
N VAL A 97 8.25 2.91 -12.85
CA VAL A 97 8.19 4.28 -13.41
C VAL A 97 9.43 4.55 -14.26
N VAL A 98 10.63 4.30 -13.73
CA VAL A 98 11.89 4.49 -14.47
C VAL A 98 11.90 3.65 -15.74
N ALA A 99 11.50 2.38 -15.67
CA ALA A 99 11.45 1.50 -16.83
C ALA A 99 10.46 2.00 -17.91
N ARG A 100 9.32 2.58 -17.49
CA ARG A 100 8.34 3.19 -18.41
C ARG A 100 8.91 4.43 -19.10
N GLU A 101 9.48 5.35 -18.34
CA GLU A 101 10.00 6.61 -18.89
C GLU A 101 11.19 6.36 -19.82
N ARG A 102 12.06 5.40 -19.48
CA ARG A 102 13.13 4.94 -20.38
C ARG A 102 12.60 4.40 -21.71
N ARG A 103 11.51 3.61 -21.70
CA ARG A 103 10.86 3.15 -22.93
C ARG A 103 10.29 4.29 -23.79
N ARG A 104 9.95 5.42 -23.17
CA ARG A 104 9.49 6.64 -23.85
C ARG A 104 10.63 7.57 -24.29
N GLY A 105 11.89 7.22 -23.97
CA GLY A 105 13.05 8.06 -24.25
C GLY A 105 13.11 9.32 -23.39
N GLN A 106 12.40 9.36 -22.26
CA GLN A 106 12.37 10.52 -21.38
C GLN A 106 13.41 10.39 -20.26
N PRO A 107 14.18 11.45 -19.96
CA PRO A 107 15.15 11.43 -18.88
C PRO A 107 14.45 11.37 -17.52
N VAL A 108 15.07 10.67 -16.58
CA VAL A 108 14.65 10.55 -15.18
C VAL A 108 15.91 10.52 -14.34
N GLU A 109 15.95 11.31 -13.26
CA GLU A 109 17.00 11.28 -12.24
C GLU A 109 16.45 10.84 -10.89
N THR A 110 15.29 11.36 -10.51
CA THR A 110 14.64 11.06 -9.24
C THR A 110 13.16 10.79 -9.45
N VAL A 111 12.65 9.75 -8.77
CA VAL A 111 11.21 9.47 -8.66
C VAL A 111 10.80 9.74 -7.21
N LYS A 112 9.90 10.69 -7.01
CA LYS A 112 9.26 10.97 -5.72
C LYS A 112 7.88 10.33 -5.71
N LEU A 113 7.58 9.63 -4.62
CA LEU A 113 6.33 8.95 -4.37
C LEU A 113 5.74 9.47 -3.06
N GLU A 114 4.51 9.97 -3.11
CA GLU A 114 3.77 10.35 -1.90
C GLU A 114 2.51 9.50 -1.81
N VAL A 115 2.36 8.81 -0.67
CA VAL A 115 1.22 7.95 -0.41
C VAL A 115 0.28 8.66 0.54
N TRP A 116 -1.00 8.71 0.17
CA TRP A 116 -2.02 9.44 0.90
C TRP A 116 -3.18 8.54 1.28
N ARG A 117 -3.91 8.94 2.32
CA ARG A 117 -5.19 8.37 2.72
C ARG A 117 -6.20 9.49 2.91
N HIS A 118 -7.41 9.28 2.42
CA HIS A 118 -8.54 10.14 2.76
C HIS A 118 -9.06 9.79 4.16
N GLU A 119 -9.13 10.80 5.02
CA GLU A 119 -9.78 10.76 6.32
C GLU A 119 -11.05 11.62 6.27
N PHE A 120 -12.09 11.18 6.97
CA PHE A 120 -13.36 11.89 7.02
C PHE A 120 -13.63 12.30 8.45
N ASP A 121 -13.90 13.57 8.65
CA ASP A 121 -14.31 14.06 9.96
C ASP A 121 -15.68 13.47 10.34
N PRO A 122 -15.83 12.83 11.53
CA PRO A 122 -17.03 12.10 11.89
C PRO A 122 -18.26 12.99 12.12
N HIS A 123 -18.08 14.30 12.30
CA HIS A 123 -19.18 15.23 12.57
C HIS A 123 -19.61 16.03 11.34
N SER A 124 -18.64 16.51 10.55
CA SER A 124 -18.86 17.35 9.38
C SER A 124 -18.82 16.58 8.06
N LEU A 125 -18.36 15.32 8.08
CA LEU A 125 -18.15 14.45 6.91
C LEU A 125 -17.21 15.05 5.85
N ARG A 126 -16.44 16.09 6.20
CA ARG A 126 -15.44 16.68 5.32
C ARG A 126 -14.30 15.70 5.09
N ALA A 127 -13.97 15.49 3.81
CA ALA A 127 -12.81 14.73 3.42
C ALA A 127 -11.55 15.57 3.56
N THR A 128 -10.52 15.00 4.17
CA THR A 128 -9.17 15.54 4.25
C THR A 128 -8.17 14.50 3.80
N GLU A 129 -7.08 14.93 3.18
CA GLU A 129 -5.99 14.02 2.83
C GLU A 129 -4.93 14.02 3.91
N ARG A 130 -4.50 12.82 4.30
CA ARG A 130 -3.38 12.61 5.21
C ARG A 130 -2.29 11.85 4.49
N ARG A 131 -1.07 12.39 4.54
CA ARG A 131 0.11 11.68 4.05
C ARG A 131 0.43 10.51 4.96
N LEU A 132 0.49 9.31 4.38
CA LEU A 132 0.99 8.12 5.05
C LEU A 132 2.51 8.02 4.93
N ARG A 133 3.05 8.27 3.73
CA ARG A 133 4.48 8.11 3.48
C ARG A 133 4.96 9.00 2.34
N SER A 134 6.21 9.44 2.45
CA SER A 134 6.96 10.08 1.38
C SER A 134 8.22 9.24 1.10
N PHE A 135 8.57 9.07 -0.16
CA PHE A 135 9.70 8.25 -0.59
C PHE A 135 10.34 8.83 -1.85
N SER A 136 11.67 8.87 -1.86
CA SER A 136 12.44 9.38 -2.99
C SER A 136 13.42 8.30 -3.45
N TYR A 137 13.38 7.99 -4.74
CA TYR A 137 14.28 7.05 -5.39
C TYR A 137 15.15 7.80 -6.38
N ARG A 138 16.44 7.93 -6.07
CA ARG A 138 17.44 8.47 -6.99
C ARG A 138 17.98 7.33 -7.85
N ILE A 139 17.99 7.54 -9.16
CA ILE A 139 18.58 6.59 -10.10
C ILE A 139 20.10 6.61 -9.91
N PRO A 140 20.73 5.42 -9.77
CA PRO A 140 22.18 5.32 -9.68
C PRO A 140 22.88 5.62 -11.01
#